data_AF-A0A368UHI9-F1
#
_entry.id   AF-A0A368UHI9-F1
#
_cell.length_a   1.000
_cell.length_b   1.000
_cell.length_c   1.000
_cell.angle_alpha   90.00
_cell.angle_beta   90.00
_cell.angle_gamma   90.00
#
_symmetry.space_group_name_H-M   'P 1'
#
loop_
_entity.id
_entity.type
_entity.pdbx_description
1 polymer ?
#
loop_
_entity_poly.entity_id
_entity_poly.type
_entity_poly.pdbx_seq_one_letter_code
_entity_poly.pdbx_strand_id
1 'polypeptide(L)' 'MNDYQLEASVKALITEYEHTISLGKTTFSVHNSFFEGLDKDAHLNAFLSQCPVRIISQDYQTTTFEVR' A
#
# COMPACT_ATOMS: atom_id res chain seq x y z
N MET A 1 -14.55 -11.99 2.23
CA MET A 1 -13.26 -11.50 1.70
C MET A 1 -12.24 -12.59 2.01
N ASN A 2 -11.59 -13.15 1.00
CA ASN A 2 -10.71 -14.31 1.21
C ASN A 2 -9.42 -13.81 1.87
N ASP A 3 -9.14 -14.23 3.10
CA ASP A 3 -7.98 -13.79 3.89
C ASP A 3 -6.66 -13.84 3.08
N TYR A 4 -6.55 -14.81 2.18
CA TYR A 4 -5.41 -14.96 1.28
C TYR A 4 -5.14 -13.74 0.37
N GLN A 5 -6.17 -13.12 -0.21
CA GLN A 5 -5.98 -11.94 -1.06
C GLN A 5 -5.56 -10.72 -0.25
N LEU A 6 -6.09 -10.60 0.97
CA LEU A 6 -5.70 -9.55 1.91
C LEU A 6 -4.22 -9.70 2.28
N GLU A 7 -3.82 -10.89 2.72
CA GLU A 7 -2.43 -11.19 3.10
C GLU A 7 -1.45 -10.95 1.94
N ALA A 8 -1.77 -11.46 0.73
CA ALA A 8 -0.92 -11.30 -0.44
C ALA A 8 -0.73 -9.83 -0.82
N SER A 9 -1.82 -9.05 -0.82
CA SER A 9 -1.76 -7.62 -1.16
C SER A 9 -0.95 -6.81 -0.14
N VAL A 10 -1.14 -7.08 1.15
CA VAL A 10 -0.44 -6.36 2.22
C VAL A 10 1.04 -6.71 2.19
N LYS A 11 1.39 -7.98 1.94
CA LYS A 11 2.78 -8.40 1.78
C LYS A 11 3.48 -7.69 0.62
N ALA A 12 2.80 -7.50 -0.51
CA ALA A 12 3.35 -6.75 -1.64
C ALA A 12 3.57 -5.27 -1.28
N LEU A 13 2.61 -4.64 -0.59
CA LEU A 13 2.74 -3.26 -0.11
C LEU A 13 3.90 -3.09 0.90
N ILE A 14 4.06 -4.05 1.82
CA ILE A 14 5.18 -4.09 2.77
C ILE A 14 6.51 -4.20 2.02
N THR A 15 6.59 -5.05 1.01
CA THR A 15 7.81 -5.23 0.22
C THR A 15 8.21 -3.93 -0.48
N GLU A 16 7.26 -3.20 -1.06
CA GLU A 16 7.53 -1.90 -1.68
C GLU A 16 7.91 -0.83 -0.65
N TYR A 17 7.29 -0.85 0.53
CA TYR A 17 7.66 0.00 1.65
C TYR A 17 9.12 -0.24 2.09
N GLU A 18 9.52 -1.49 2.32
CA GLU A 18 10.89 -1.85 2.71
C GLU A 18 11.90 -1.47 1.62
N HIS A 19 11.55 -1.70 0.36
CA HIS A 19 12.36 -1.29 -0.77
C HIS A 19 12.53 0.24 -0.84
N THR A 20 11.46 0.99 -0.58
CA THR A 20 11.49 2.47 -0.52
C THR A 20 12.42 2.98 0.57
N ILE A 21 12.38 2.38 1.76
CA ILE A 21 13.30 2.68 2.87
C ILE A 21 14.74 2.36 2.49
N SER A 22 14.98 1.19 1.89
CA SER A 22 16.31 0.76 1.47
C SER A 22 16.93 1.73 0.45
N LEU A 23 16.11 2.35 -0.39
CA LEU A 23 16.51 3.38 -1.34
C LEU A 23 16.71 4.78 -0.72
N GLY A 24 16.44 4.95 0.58
CA GLY A 24 16.48 6.25 1.26
C GLY A 24 15.39 7.22 0.78
N LYS A 25 14.32 6.70 0.16
CA LYS A 25 13.18 7.50 -0.30
C LYS A 25 12.16 7.62 0.83
N THR A 26 11.41 8.72 0.80
CA THR A 26 10.37 9.02 1.79
C THR A 26 8.96 8.80 1.25
N THR A 27 8.81 8.45 -0.03
CA THR A 27 7.51 8.28 -0.67
C THR A 27 7.52 7.17 -1.72
N PHE A 28 6.41 6.46 -1.85
CA PHE A 28 6.14 5.53 -2.95
C PHE A 28 4.68 5.59 -3.36
N SER A 29 4.39 5.14 -4.59
CA SER A 29 3.04 5.18 -5.16
C SER A 29 2.68 3.82 -5.71
N VAL A 30 1.42 3.43 -5.52
CA VAL A 30 0.83 2.23 -6.14
C VAL A 30 -0.30 2.63 -7.07
N HIS A 31 -0.44 1.90 -8.17
CA HIS A 31 -1.57 2.11 -9.08
C HIS A 31 -2.83 1.47 -8.50
N ASN A 32 -3.96 2.16 -8.58
CA ASN A 32 -5.23 1.69 -7.99
C ASN A 32 -5.75 0.40 -8.63
N SER A 33 -5.33 0.08 -9.86
CA SER A 33 -5.64 -1.23 -10.48
C SER A 33 -5.02 -2.42 -9.74
N PHE A 34 -4.04 -2.19 -8.85
CA PHE A 34 -3.56 -3.22 -7.93
C PHE A 34 -4.69 -3.79 -7.05
N PHE A 35 -5.71 -2.96 -6.77
CA PHE A 35 -6.89 -3.33 -5.99
C PHE A 35 -8.11 -3.64 -6.87
N GLU A 36 -7.93 -3.85 -8.18
CA GLU A 36 -9.06 -4.14 -9.08
C GLU A 36 -9.72 -5.48 -8.69
N GLY A 37 -11.03 -5.44 -8.46
CA GLY A 37 -11.78 -6.60 -7.95
C GLY A 37 -11.58 -6.88 -6.45
N LEU A 38 -10.90 -6.00 -5.72
CA LEU A 38 -10.64 -6.08 -4.28
C LEU A 38 -11.30 -4.91 -3.52
N ASP A 39 -11.49 -5.09 -2.21
CA ASP A 39 -11.98 -4.02 -1.34
C ASP A 39 -10.83 -3.10 -0.91
N LYS A 40 -10.45 -2.17 -1.80
CA LYS A 40 -9.28 -1.29 -1.66
C LYS A 40 -9.14 -0.73 -0.24
N ASP A 41 -10.22 -0.23 0.36
CA ASP A 41 -10.16 0.40 1.68
C ASP A 41 -9.78 -0.61 2.78
N ALA A 42 -10.30 -1.84 2.75
CA ALA A 42 -9.91 -2.88 3.70
C ALA A 42 -8.42 -3.26 3.55
N HIS A 43 -7.92 -3.37 2.31
CA HIS A 43 -6.52 -3.67 2.03
C HIS A 43 -5.57 -2.55 2.47
N LEU A 44 -5.93 -1.30 2.17
CA LEU A 44 -5.16 -0.12 2.59
C LEU A 44 -5.14 0.02 4.12
N ASN A 45 -6.28 -0.16 4.79
CA ASN A 45 -6.36 -0.09 6.25
C ASN A 45 -5.49 -1.18 6.92
N ALA A 46 -5.52 -2.40 6.39
CA ALA A 46 -4.68 -3.49 6.90
C ALA A 46 -3.18 -3.17 6.75
N PHE A 47 -2.79 -2.55 5.63
CA PHE A 47 -1.42 -2.12 5.39
C PHE A 47 -1.00 -0.96 6.31
N LEU A 48 -1.84 0.08 6.43
CA LEU A 48 -1.59 1.25 7.30
C LEU A 48 -1.49 0.87 8.78
N SER A 49 -2.12 -0.23 9.20
CA SER A 49 -2.02 -0.76 10.55
C SER A 49 -0.69 -1.49 10.82
N GLN A 50 0.05 -1.90 9.79
CA GLN A 50 1.28 -2.70 9.92
C GLN A 50 2.55 -1.88 9.68
N CYS A 51 2.49 -0.84 8.84
CA CYS A 51 3.64 -0.01 8.51
C CYS A 51 3.44 1.44 8.97
N PRO A 52 4.50 2.13 9.43
CA PRO A 52 4.48 3.55 9.76
C PRO A 52 4.45 4.39 8.46
N VAL A 53 3.32 4.34 7.75
CA VAL A 53 3.09 5.07 6.50
C VAL A 53 1.80 5.86 6.60
N ARG A 54 1.67 6.91 5.79
CA ARG A 54 0.42 7.63 5.61
C ARG A 54 0.14 7.89 4.14
N ILE A 55 -1.13 7.90 3.76
CA ILE A 55 -1.54 8.32 2.42
C ILE A 55 -1.42 9.85 2.36
N ILE A 56 -0.60 10.36 1.44
CA ILE A 56 -0.41 11.81 1.23
C ILE A 56 -1.10 12.31 -0.05
N SER A 57 -1.41 11.41 -0.98
CA SER A 57 -2.16 11.72 -2.18
C SER A 57 -2.93 10.50 -2.65
N GLN A 58 -4.14 10.71 -3.14
CA GLN A 58 -4.94 9.68 -3.77
C GLN A 58 -5.68 10.29 -4.95
N ASP A 59 -5.37 9.82 -6.16
CA ASP A 59 -6.07 10.15 -7.39
C ASP A 59 -6.81 8.92 -7.93
N TYR A 60 -7.55 9.06 -9.02
CA TYR A 60 -8.18 7.96 -9.74
C TYR A 60 -7.17 6.86 -10.12
N GLN A 61 -5.95 7.24 -10.51
CA GLN A 61 -4.96 6.29 -10.99
C GLN A 61 -4.06 5.73 -9.89
N THR A 62 -3.69 6.54 -8.90
CA THR A 62 -2.62 6.19 -7.96
C THR A 62 -2.92 6.58 -6.53
N THR A 63 -2.39 5.80 -5.60
CA THR A 63 -2.34 6.12 -4.17
C THR A 63 -0.87 6.28 -3.77
N THR A 64 -0.51 7.44 -3.25
CA THR A 64 0.85 7.76 -2.81
C THR A 64 0.94 7.75 -1.29
N PHE A 65 1.95 7.03 -0.80
CA PHE A 65 2.27 6.92 0.61
C PHE A 65 3.54 7.69 0.93
N GLU A 66 3.56 8.29 2.11
CA GLU A 66 4.76 8.79 2.76
C GLU A 66 5.18 7.80 3.85
N VAL A 67 6.46 7.48 3.84
CA VAL A 67 7.17 6.62 4.78
C VAL A 67 7.65 7.47 5.96
N ARG A 68 7.42 7.01 7.19
CA ARG A 68 7.80 7.73 8.43
C ARG A 68 8.78 6.97 9.29
#